data_AF-C4ZHN6-F1
#
_entry.id   AF-C4ZHN6-F1
#
_cell.length_a   1.000
_cell.length_b   1.000
_cell.length_c   1.000
_cell.angle_alpha   90.00
_cell.angle_beta   90.00
_cell.angle_gamma   90.00
#
_symmetry.space_group_name_H-M   'P 1'
#
loop_
_entity.id
_entity.type
_entity.pdbx_description
1 polymer ?
#
loop_
_entity_poly.entity_id
_entity_poly.type
_entity_poly.pdbx_seq_one_letter_code
_entity_poly.pdbx_strand_id
1 'polypeptide(L)'
;MGITGSFCSFEKTKDVAKRLVDSFTHVTPVYSYNAQMMNTRFGKAGDFMHTISEITGDEGIRTLQEAERVGPGKLFDVMVIYPCTGNTAAKLANGIVDTPVLLAAKAHLRNGRPLVIGISTNDALGINFKNIGKLMNMKNIYFVPFGQDDCVKKPNSLVCDGKQVVDTINEVMAGRQIQPVIL
;
A
#
# COMPACT_ATOMS: atom_id res chain seq x y z
N MET A 1 4.06 1.45 6.46
CA MET A 1 2.79 1.21 5.73
C MET A 1 2.38 2.45 4.95
N GLY A 2 2.45 2.41 3.62
CA GLY A 2 1.96 3.45 2.73
C GLY A 2 0.44 3.40 2.55
N ILE A 3 -0.25 4.52 2.80
CA ILE A 3 -1.71 4.63 2.76
C ILE A 3 -2.14 5.59 1.64
N THR A 4 -3.01 5.11 0.76
CA THR A 4 -3.49 5.86 -0.42
C THR A 4 -5.00 6.10 -0.38
N GLY A 5 -5.49 7.01 -1.23
CA GLY A 5 -6.86 7.52 -1.21
C GLY A 5 -7.95 6.53 -1.67
N SER A 6 -8.13 5.43 -0.95
CA SER A 6 -9.29 4.53 -1.06
C SER A 6 -10.14 4.62 0.22
N PHE A 7 -11.00 5.64 0.28
CA PHE A 7 -11.72 6.04 1.51
C PHE A 7 -12.76 5.03 1.99
N CYS A 8 -13.33 4.23 1.08
CA CYS A 8 -14.20 3.11 1.45
C CYS A 8 -13.47 2.00 2.22
N SER A 9 -12.14 2.04 2.27
CA SER A 9 -11.29 1.04 2.91
C SER A 9 -10.74 1.51 4.27
N PHE A 10 -11.20 2.62 4.83
CA PHE A 10 -10.65 3.17 6.09
C PHE A 10 -10.67 2.17 7.24
N GLU A 11 -11.80 1.54 7.52
CA GLU A 11 -11.89 0.51 8.57
C GLU A 11 -10.98 -0.68 8.28
N LYS A 12 -10.98 -1.18 7.04
CA LYS A 12 -10.06 -2.25 6.61
C LYS A 12 -8.59 -1.84 6.76
N THR A 13 -8.26 -0.57 6.59
CA THR A 13 -6.91 -0.04 6.73
C THR A 13 -6.50 0.00 8.19
N LYS A 14 -7.39 0.39 9.10
CA LYS A 14 -7.18 0.31 10.55
C LYS A 14 -6.96 -1.13 11.00
N ASP A 15 -7.74 -2.08 10.49
CA ASP A 15 -7.58 -3.49 10.81
C ASP A 15 -6.23 -4.05 10.35
N VAL A 16 -5.78 -3.67 9.14
CA VAL A 16 -4.44 -4.04 8.67
C VAL A 16 -3.36 -3.38 9.52
N ALA A 17 -3.51 -2.10 9.88
CA ALA A 17 -2.55 -1.42 10.75
C ALA A 17 -2.41 -2.13 12.11
N LYS A 18 -3.52 -2.54 12.74
CA LYS A 18 -3.53 -3.34 13.98
C LYS A 18 -2.78 -4.66 13.81
N ARG A 19 -3.09 -5.42 12.76
CA ARG A 19 -2.38 -6.68 12.46
C ARG A 19 -0.88 -6.49 12.27
N LEU A 20 -0.48 -5.39 11.63
CA LEU A 20 0.93 -5.06 11.43
C LEU A 20 1.63 -4.76 12.76
N VAL A 21 1.03 -3.95 13.64
CA VAL A 21 1.65 -3.62 14.94
C VAL A 21 1.66 -4.80 15.90
N ASP A 22 0.69 -5.71 15.79
CA ASP A 22 0.67 -6.97 16.55
C ASP A 22 1.78 -7.94 16.10
N SER A 23 2.24 -7.82 14.84
CA SER A 23 3.17 -8.77 14.22
C SER A 23 4.60 -8.24 14.06
N PHE A 24 4.80 -6.93 14.05
CA PHE A 24 6.08 -6.29 13.74
C PHE A 24 6.43 -5.19 14.74
N THR A 25 7.72 -5.06 15.07
CA THR A 25 8.23 -4.17 16.11
C THR A 25 7.94 -2.68 15.88
N HIS A 26 7.97 -2.23 14.62
CA HIS A 26 7.75 -0.83 14.29
C HIS A 26 7.01 -0.68 12.96
N VAL A 27 5.94 0.10 12.96
CA VAL A 27 5.10 0.34 11.78
C VAL A 27 4.98 1.84 11.54
N THR A 28 5.85 2.39 10.70
CA THR A 28 5.74 3.81 10.32
C THR A 28 4.67 4.01 9.24
N PRO A 29 3.62 4.82 9.47
CA PRO A 29 2.68 5.15 8.41
C PRO A 29 3.30 6.15 7.42
N VAL A 30 2.94 6.05 6.13
CA VAL A 30 3.35 6.98 5.08
C VAL A 30 2.10 7.38 4.31
N TYR A 31 1.79 8.66 4.22
CA TYR A 31 0.49 9.11 3.70
C TYR A 31 0.63 9.76 2.32
N SER A 32 -0.19 9.33 1.36
CA SER A 32 -0.39 10.11 0.14
C SER A 32 -1.14 11.41 0.46
N TYR A 33 -0.97 12.46 -0.35
CA TYR A 33 -1.72 13.71 -0.14
C TYR A 33 -3.24 13.50 -0.17
N ASN A 34 -3.74 12.59 -1.01
CA ASN A 34 -5.16 12.27 -1.05
C ASN A 34 -5.65 11.70 0.30
N ALA A 35 -4.86 10.81 0.93
CA ALA A 35 -5.19 10.24 2.23
C ALA A 35 -5.18 11.30 3.36
N GLN A 36 -4.44 12.40 3.18
CA GLN A 36 -4.32 13.48 4.17
C GLN A 36 -5.40 14.56 4.04
N MET A 37 -5.90 14.83 2.83
CA MET A 37 -6.70 16.03 2.56
C MET A 37 -8.18 15.77 2.30
N MET A 38 -8.57 14.56 1.87
CA MET A 38 -9.94 14.32 1.40
C MET A 38 -10.86 13.88 2.54
N ASN A 39 -11.72 14.79 2.97
CA ASN A 39 -12.89 14.45 3.79
C ASN A 39 -13.96 13.83 2.89
N THR A 40 -14.51 12.70 3.31
CA THR A 40 -15.54 11.99 2.54
C THR A 40 -16.71 11.60 3.43
N ARG A 41 -17.77 11.06 2.84
CA ARG A 41 -18.88 10.45 3.61
C ARG A 41 -18.44 9.32 4.55
N PHE A 42 -17.23 8.78 4.37
CA PHE A 42 -16.66 7.71 5.19
C PHE A 42 -15.87 8.23 6.40
N GLY A 43 -15.65 9.55 6.50
CA GLY A 43 -14.93 10.16 7.62
C GLY A 43 -14.05 11.32 7.21
N LYS A 44 -13.51 12.03 8.21
CA LYS A 44 -12.52 13.09 8.03
C LYS A 44 -11.12 12.51 7.95
N ALA A 45 -10.29 13.07 7.08
CA ALA A 45 -8.91 12.61 6.91
C ALA A 45 -8.08 12.79 8.19
N GLY A 46 -8.28 13.90 8.91
CA GLY A 46 -7.62 14.17 10.19
C GLY A 46 -7.91 13.10 11.26
N ASP A 47 -9.19 12.76 11.45
CA ASP A 47 -9.60 11.73 12.42
C ASP A 47 -9.00 10.36 12.06
N PHE A 48 -9.02 10.02 10.76
CA PHE A 48 -8.41 8.79 10.27
C PHE A 48 -6.90 8.74 10.54
N MET A 49 -6.17 9.82 10.25
CA MET A 49 -4.73 9.91 10.52
C MET A 49 -4.44 9.81 12.01
N HIS A 50 -5.23 10.48 12.85
CA HIS A 50 -5.09 10.39 14.30
C HIS A 50 -5.23 8.95 14.79
N THR A 51 -6.27 8.23 14.33
CA THR A 51 -6.45 6.82 14.69
C THR A 51 -5.29 5.94 14.23
N ILE A 52 -4.73 6.18 13.04
CA ILE A 52 -3.56 5.42 12.57
C ILE A 52 -2.33 5.75 13.42
N SER A 53 -2.11 7.02 13.78
CA SER A 53 -1.03 7.42 14.70
C SER A 53 -1.18 6.73 16.06
N GLU A 54 -2.39 6.63 16.61
CA GLU A 54 -2.65 5.92 17.87
C GLU A 54 -2.37 4.43 17.77
N ILE A 55 -2.76 3.78 16.66
CA ILE A 55 -2.50 2.36 16.44
C ILE A 55 -0.99 2.09 16.31
N THR A 56 -0.27 2.95 15.58
CA THR A 56 1.14 2.74 15.22
C THR A 56 2.13 3.31 16.21
N GLY A 57 1.71 4.25 17.06
CA GLY A 57 2.60 5.06 17.90
C GLY A 57 3.49 6.03 17.11
N ASP A 58 3.17 6.33 15.85
CA ASP A 58 3.99 7.12 14.93
C ASP A 58 3.13 8.06 14.08
N GLU A 59 3.47 9.36 14.06
CA GLU A 59 2.75 10.39 13.28
C GLU A 59 2.87 10.20 11.76
N GLY A 60 3.87 9.46 11.31
CA GLY A 60 4.11 9.08 9.94
C GLY A 60 4.74 10.14 9.05
N ILE A 61 5.11 9.69 7.85
CA ILE A 61 5.70 10.51 6.78
C ILE A 61 4.57 11.13 5.95
N ARG A 62 4.56 12.46 5.84
CA ARG A 62 3.45 13.23 5.25
C ARG A 62 3.87 14.09 4.06
N THR A 63 5.16 14.34 3.90
CA THR A 63 5.71 15.21 2.85
C THR A 63 6.74 14.48 1.99
N LEU A 64 7.02 15.03 0.80
CA LEU A 64 8.11 14.54 -0.05
C LEU A 64 9.47 14.68 0.64
N GLN A 65 9.68 15.77 1.40
CA GLN A 65 10.94 16.03 2.10
C GLN A 65 11.23 14.96 3.17
N GLU A 66 10.21 14.51 3.89
CA GLU A 66 10.35 13.42 4.85
C GLU A 66 10.54 12.06 4.14
N ALA A 67 9.80 11.83 3.05
CA ALA A 67 9.88 10.57 2.29
C ALA A 67 11.24 10.34 1.62
N GLU A 68 11.99 11.39 1.29
CA GLU A 68 13.34 11.28 0.74
C GLU A 68 14.29 10.53 1.68
N ARG A 69 14.13 10.73 3.01
CA ARG A 69 14.96 10.10 4.05
C ARG A 69 14.88 8.58 4.08
N VAL A 70 13.81 7.99 3.52
CA VAL A 70 13.61 6.53 3.43
C VAL A 70 14.79 5.84 2.72
N GLY A 71 15.32 6.49 1.67
CA GLY A 71 16.41 5.94 0.87
C GLY A 71 17.74 5.93 1.61
N PRO A 72 18.33 7.10 1.92
CA PRO A 72 19.62 7.20 2.62
C PRO A 72 19.57 6.60 4.02
N GLY A 73 18.46 6.78 4.74
CA GLY A 73 18.29 6.29 6.11
C GLY A 73 17.98 4.81 6.21
N LYS A 74 17.64 4.13 5.10
CA LYS A 74 17.25 2.71 5.08
C LYS A 74 16.19 2.39 6.14
N LEU A 75 15.16 3.24 6.21
CA LEU A 75 14.22 3.27 7.35
C LEU A 75 13.38 1.99 7.52
N PHE A 76 13.13 1.25 6.43
CA PHE A 76 12.23 0.08 6.45
C PHE A 76 12.91 -1.16 5.90
N ASP A 77 12.74 -2.32 6.54
CA ASP A 77 13.15 -3.61 5.97
C ASP A 77 12.22 -4.04 4.83
N VAL A 78 10.93 -3.77 4.99
CA VAL A 78 9.86 -3.99 4.01
C VAL A 78 8.94 -2.78 4.00
N MET A 79 8.46 -2.41 2.82
CA MET A 79 7.42 -1.40 2.68
C MET A 79 6.17 -2.06 2.11
N VAL A 80 5.02 -1.84 2.74
CA VAL A 80 3.71 -2.23 2.21
C VAL A 80 2.93 -1.00 1.79
N ILE A 81 2.27 -1.01 0.64
CA ILE A 81 1.27 -0.01 0.24
C ILE A 81 -0.11 -0.66 0.32
N TYR A 82 -0.91 -0.24 1.30
CA TYR A 82 -2.27 -0.72 1.52
C TYR A 82 -3.17 0.40 2.08
N PRO A 83 -4.35 0.63 1.48
CA PRO A 83 -4.75 0.16 0.16
C PRO A 83 -3.90 0.83 -0.92
N CYS A 84 -3.62 0.13 -2.02
CA CYS A 84 -3.01 0.69 -3.23
C CYS A 84 -4.09 0.94 -4.28
N THR A 85 -4.45 2.22 -4.49
CA THR A 85 -5.40 2.63 -5.53
C THR A 85 -4.83 2.38 -6.94
N GLY A 86 -5.71 2.27 -7.94
CA GLY A 86 -5.31 2.16 -9.34
C GLY A 86 -4.45 3.35 -9.80
N ASN A 87 -4.74 4.56 -9.31
CA ASN A 87 -3.91 5.75 -9.57
C ASN A 87 -2.49 5.60 -9.01
N THR A 88 -2.34 5.13 -7.77
CA THR A 88 -1.00 4.89 -7.19
C THR A 88 -0.27 3.80 -7.96
N ALA A 89 -0.93 2.68 -8.27
CA ALA A 89 -0.33 1.60 -9.04
C ALA A 89 0.13 2.07 -10.43
N ALA A 90 -0.71 2.83 -11.15
CA ALA A 90 -0.36 3.40 -12.44
C ALA A 90 0.85 4.34 -12.37
N LYS A 91 0.88 5.23 -11.38
CA LYS A 91 2.01 6.15 -11.18
C LYS A 91 3.30 5.41 -10.87
N LEU A 92 3.26 4.46 -9.95
CA LEU A 92 4.41 3.64 -9.58
C LEU A 92 4.95 2.85 -10.78
N ALA A 93 4.05 2.18 -11.52
CA ALA A 93 4.40 1.41 -12.71
C ALA A 93 5.08 2.25 -13.80
N ASN A 94 4.83 3.56 -13.82
CA ASN A 94 5.39 4.50 -14.80
C ASN A 94 6.45 5.43 -14.20
N GLY A 95 6.97 5.14 -13.00
CA GLY A 95 8.08 5.87 -12.40
C GLY A 95 7.73 7.27 -11.87
N ILE A 96 6.45 7.58 -11.70
CA ILE A 96 5.97 8.87 -11.17
C ILE A 96 6.03 8.84 -9.63
N VAL A 97 6.62 9.88 -9.03
CA VAL A 97 6.85 9.98 -7.57
C VAL A 97 6.39 11.32 -6.98
N ASP A 98 5.16 11.70 -7.27
CA ASP A 98 4.57 12.98 -6.88
C ASP A 98 3.79 12.94 -5.56
N THR A 99 3.90 11.85 -4.80
CA THR A 99 3.33 11.73 -3.44
C THR A 99 4.34 11.13 -2.47
N PRO A 100 4.22 11.38 -1.15
CA PRO A 100 5.13 10.80 -0.15
C PRO A 100 5.20 9.27 -0.23
N VAL A 101 4.06 8.60 -0.44
CA VAL A 101 4.00 7.13 -0.62
C VAL A 101 4.82 6.68 -1.84
N LEU A 102 4.67 7.33 -2.99
CA LEU A 102 5.39 6.96 -4.20
C LEU A 102 6.89 7.24 -4.08
N LEU A 103 7.27 8.38 -3.48
CA LEU A 103 8.68 8.70 -3.26
C LEU A 103 9.32 7.75 -2.25
N ALA A 104 8.64 7.43 -1.14
CA ALA A 104 9.10 6.45 -0.18
C ALA A 104 9.27 5.06 -0.84
N ALA A 105 8.32 4.64 -1.68
CA ALA A 105 8.42 3.37 -2.41
C ALA A 105 9.61 3.34 -3.36
N LYS A 106 9.84 4.40 -4.14
CA LYS A 106 11.03 4.53 -4.99
C LYS A 106 12.33 4.50 -4.17
N ALA A 107 12.38 5.28 -3.09
CA ALA A 107 13.56 5.39 -2.24
C ALA A 107 13.88 4.07 -1.52
N HIS A 108 12.85 3.32 -1.14
CA HIS A 108 12.96 1.97 -0.58
C HIS A 108 13.49 0.96 -1.62
N LEU A 109 12.90 0.93 -2.82
CA LEU A 109 13.32 0.06 -3.92
C LEU A 109 14.76 0.33 -4.38
N ARG A 110 15.24 1.58 -4.30
CA ARG A 110 16.65 1.94 -4.57
C ARG A 110 17.64 1.10 -3.75
N ASN A 111 17.25 0.68 -2.54
CA ASN A 111 18.08 -0.13 -1.65
C ASN A 111 17.93 -1.65 -1.92
N GLY A 112 17.23 -2.05 -2.97
CA GLY A 112 16.98 -3.45 -3.30
C GLY A 112 16.05 -4.17 -2.31
N ARG A 113 15.31 -3.42 -1.50
CA ARG A 113 14.42 -3.96 -0.46
C ARG A 113 13.00 -4.21 -0.98
N PRO A 114 12.25 -5.17 -0.40
CA PRO A 114 10.95 -5.58 -0.89
C PRO A 114 9.84 -4.54 -0.69
N LEU A 115 9.03 -4.34 -1.74
CA LEU A 115 7.80 -3.57 -1.73
C LEU A 115 6.60 -4.52 -1.91
N VAL A 116 5.64 -4.47 -0.98
CA VAL A 116 4.40 -5.23 -1.02
C VAL A 116 3.24 -4.33 -1.42
N ILE A 117 2.41 -4.77 -2.36
CA ILE A 117 1.27 -4.01 -2.89
C ILE A 117 -0.03 -4.75 -2.57
N GLY A 118 -0.92 -4.08 -1.82
CA GLY A 118 -2.30 -4.51 -1.66
C GLY A 118 -3.21 -3.76 -2.62
N ILE A 119 -3.47 -4.31 -3.80
CA ILE A 119 -4.29 -3.65 -4.82
C ILE A 119 -5.75 -3.48 -4.34
N SER A 120 -6.35 -2.34 -4.66
CA SER A 120 -7.77 -2.08 -4.41
C SER A 120 -8.27 -1.04 -5.41
N THR A 121 -8.76 -1.49 -6.56
CA THR A 121 -9.25 -0.59 -7.63
C THR A 121 -10.30 -1.25 -8.50
N ASN A 122 -11.27 -0.45 -8.97
CA ASN A 122 -12.42 -0.93 -9.74
C ASN A 122 -12.16 -1.06 -11.25
N ASP A 123 -10.98 -0.65 -11.71
CA ASP A 123 -10.54 -0.65 -13.11
C ASP A 123 -9.32 -1.57 -13.33
N ALA A 124 -9.07 -2.48 -12.38
CA ALA A 124 -7.91 -3.35 -12.30
C ALA A 124 -7.78 -4.28 -13.51
N LEU A 125 -8.88 -4.89 -13.97
CA LEU A 125 -8.92 -5.70 -15.21
C LEU A 125 -9.18 -4.85 -16.47
N GLY A 126 -9.27 -3.53 -16.31
CA GLY A 126 -9.41 -2.57 -17.41
C GLY A 126 -8.09 -1.86 -17.70
N ILE A 127 -8.11 -0.53 -17.68
CA ILE A 127 -6.93 0.29 -18.00
C ILE A 127 -5.74 0.02 -17.06
N ASN A 128 -5.98 -0.43 -15.83
CA ASN A 128 -4.92 -0.68 -14.86
C ASN A 128 -4.28 -2.07 -14.97
N PHE A 129 -4.82 -2.99 -15.78
CA PHE A 129 -4.30 -4.35 -15.84
C PHE A 129 -2.85 -4.38 -16.34
N LYS A 130 -2.54 -3.55 -17.35
CA LYS A 130 -1.17 -3.36 -17.84
C LYS A 130 -0.21 -2.85 -16.77
N ASN A 131 -0.67 -2.01 -15.84
CA ASN A 131 0.15 -1.46 -14.77
C ASN A 131 0.39 -2.51 -13.68
N ILE A 132 -0.65 -3.26 -13.31
CA ILE A 132 -0.55 -4.37 -12.35
C ILE A 132 0.40 -5.44 -12.90
N GLY A 133 0.22 -5.88 -14.15
CA GLY A 133 1.11 -6.85 -14.79
C GLY A 133 2.56 -6.37 -14.87
N LYS A 134 2.78 -5.08 -15.18
CA LYS A 134 4.12 -4.48 -15.17
C LYS A 134 4.76 -4.53 -13.79
N LEU A 135 4.02 -4.19 -12.74
CA LEU A 135 4.49 -4.23 -11.35
C LEU A 135 4.77 -5.66 -10.88
N MET A 136 3.91 -6.63 -11.21
CA MET A 136 4.12 -8.04 -10.88
C MET A 136 5.40 -8.62 -11.50
N ASN A 137 5.84 -8.07 -12.64
CA ASN A 137 7.07 -8.51 -13.32
C ASN A 137 8.33 -7.76 -12.82
N MET A 138 8.20 -6.78 -11.94
CA MET A 138 9.34 -6.00 -11.44
C MET A 138 10.03 -6.68 -10.26
N LYS A 139 11.37 -6.62 -10.25
CA LYS A 139 12.17 -7.14 -9.14
C LYS A 139 11.82 -6.43 -7.83
N ASN A 140 11.75 -7.20 -6.75
CA ASN A 140 11.45 -6.74 -5.38
C ASN A 140 10.04 -6.15 -5.19
N ILE A 141 9.13 -6.31 -6.15
CA ILE A 141 7.72 -5.96 -5.98
C ILE A 141 6.90 -7.23 -5.84
N TYR A 142 6.07 -7.27 -4.82
CA TYR A 142 5.23 -8.40 -4.43
C TYR A 142 3.81 -7.93 -4.18
N PHE A 143 2.85 -8.86 -4.23
CA PHE A 143 1.44 -8.57 -4.09
C PHE A 143 0.84 -9.34 -2.93
N VAL A 144 -0.03 -8.67 -2.17
CA VAL A 144 -0.96 -9.36 -1.29
C VAL A 144 -1.96 -10.11 -2.19
N PRO A 145 -2.30 -11.37 -1.91
CA PRO A 145 -3.24 -12.15 -2.72
C PRO A 145 -4.52 -11.38 -3.02
N PHE A 146 -4.98 -11.43 -4.26
CA PHE A 146 -6.09 -10.60 -4.74
C PHE A 146 -6.97 -11.33 -5.74
N GLY A 147 -8.23 -10.91 -5.82
CA GLY A 147 -9.24 -11.45 -6.72
C GLY A 147 -10.36 -10.45 -6.99
N GLN A 148 -11.35 -10.85 -7.78
CA GLN A 148 -12.54 -10.02 -8.00
C GLN A 148 -13.40 -9.97 -6.74
N ASP A 149 -13.79 -8.78 -6.32
CA ASP A 149 -14.62 -8.61 -5.11
C ASP A 149 -16.13 -8.61 -5.39
N ASP A 150 -16.54 -8.23 -6.60
CA ASP A 150 -17.92 -8.35 -7.10
C ASP A 150 -17.89 -8.44 -8.62
N CYS A 151 -17.82 -9.65 -9.17
CA CYS A 151 -17.70 -9.89 -10.61
C CYS A 151 -18.95 -9.47 -11.41
N VAL A 152 -20.11 -9.37 -10.77
CA VAL A 152 -21.38 -9.00 -11.42
C VAL A 152 -21.50 -7.47 -11.51
N LYS A 153 -21.35 -6.76 -10.39
CA LYS A 153 -21.55 -5.30 -10.35
C LYS A 153 -20.31 -4.52 -10.72
N LYS A 154 -19.12 -5.10 -10.51
CA LYS A 154 -17.82 -4.45 -10.75
C LYS A 154 -16.87 -5.42 -11.45
N PRO A 155 -17.18 -5.83 -12.70
CA PRO A 155 -16.43 -6.88 -13.40
C PRO A 155 -14.93 -6.58 -13.53
N ASN A 156 -14.53 -5.31 -13.56
CA ASN A 156 -13.11 -4.93 -13.67
C ASN A 156 -12.40 -4.72 -12.32
N SER A 157 -13.08 -4.92 -11.20
CA SER A 157 -12.56 -4.65 -9.87
C SER A 157 -11.70 -5.80 -9.35
N LEU A 158 -10.52 -5.46 -8.83
CA LEU A 158 -9.69 -6.38 -8.06
C LEU A 158 -9.36 -5.75 -6.71
N VAL A 159 -9.49 -6.55 -5.66
CA VAL A 159 -9.19 -6.16 -4.28
C VAL A 159 -8.38 -7.27 -3.64
N CYS A 160 -7.32 -6.90 -2.93
CA CYS A 160 -6.53 -7.84 -2.15
C CYS A 160 -7.25 -8.30 -0.87
N ASP A 161 -6.92 -9.51 -0.42
CA ASP A 161 -7.32 -10.00 0.88
C ASP A 161 -6.42 -9.40 1.96
N GLY A 162 -6.90 -8.32 2.59
CA GLY A 162 -6.19 -7.61 3.65
C GLY A 162 -5.79 -8.48 4.85
N LYS A 163 -6.41 -9.65 5.05
CA LYS A 163 -6.03 -10.58 6.13
C LYS A 163 -4.66 -11.20 5.88
N GLN A 164 -4.25 -11.32 4.61
CA GLN A 164 -3.00 -11.96 4.19
C GLN A 164 -1.82 -10.99 4.11
N VAL A 165 -1.97 -9.72 4.55
CA VAL A 165 -0.88 -8.72 4.50
C VAL A 165 0.33 -9.18 5.30
N VAL A 166 0.12 -9.69 6.52
CA VAL A 166 1.20 -10.16 7.40
C VAL A 166 1.89 -11.39 6.79
N ASP A 167 1.11 -12.38 6.34
CA ASP A 167 1.64 -13.59 5.72
C ASP A 167 2.43 -13.27 4.43
N THR A 168 1.91 -12.33 3.63
CA THR A 168 2.62 -11.83 2.44
C THR A 168 3.97 -11.24 2.83
N ILE A 169 4.03 -10.39 3.86
CA ILE A 169 5.29 -9.82 4.33
C ILE A 169 6.26 -10.92 4.78
N ASN A 170 5.79 -11.90 5.55
CA ASN A 170 6.64 -13.01 6.04
C ASN A 170 7.27 -13.81 4.88
N GLU A 171 6.49 -14.15 3.86
CA GLU A 171 6.98 -14.84 2.66
C GLU A 171 7.98 -13.99 1.87
N VAL A 172 7.70 -12.69 1.76
CA VAL A 172 8.55 -11.73 1.05
C VAL A 172 9.88 -11.49 1.75
N MET A 173 9.90 -11.51 3.09
CA MET A 173 11.14 -11.50 3.86
C MET A 173 12.00 -12.75 3.62
N ALA A 174 11.38 -13.85 3.19
CA ALA A 174 12.07 -15.05 2.71
C ALA A 174 12.36 -15.03 1.19
N GLY A 175 12.15 -13.89 0.52
CA GLY A 175 12.51 -13.67 -0.88
C GLY A 175 11.54 -14.25 -1.90
N ARG A 176 10.30 -14.56 -1.52
CA ARG A 176 9.31 -15.17 -2.41
C ARG A 176 7.93 -14.51 -2.33
N GLN A 177 7.20 -14.61 -3.43
CA GLN A 177 5.80 -14.21 -3.52
C GLN A 177 4.93 -15.27 -2.82
N ILE A 178 4.03 -14.85 -1.92
CA ILE A 178 3.03 -15.74 -1.33
C ILE A 178 2.13 -16.34 -2.42
N GLN A 179 1.75 -17.61 -2.25
CA GLN A 179 0.89 -18.34 -3.17
C GLN A 179 -0.30 -18.99 -2.43
N PRO A 180 -1.49 -19.08 -3.06
CA PRO A 180 -1.82 -18.51 -4.38
C PRO A 180 -1.93 -16.97 -4.31
N VAL A 181 -1.36 -16.27 -5.31
CA VAL A 181 -1.46 -14.80 -5.39
C VAL A 181 -2.75 -14.31 -6.07
N ILE A 182 -3.34 -15.13 -6.95
CA ILE A 182 -4.65 -14.87 -7.58
C ILE A 182 -5.68 -15.77 -6.89
N LEU A 183 -6.73 -15.17 -6.35
CA LEU A 183 -7.81 -15.83 -5.60
C LEU A 183 -9.09 -15.99 -6.43
#